data_AF-A0A4Q5LL76-F1
#
_entry.id   AF-A0A4Q5LL76-F1
#
_cell.length_a   1.000
_cell.length_b   1.000
_cell.length_c   1.000
_cell.angle_alpha   90.00
_cell.angle_beta   90.00
_cell.angle_gamma   90.00
#
_symmetry.space_group_name_H-M   'P 1'
#
loop_
_entity.id
_entity.type
_entity.pdbx_description
1 polymer ?
#
loop_
_entity_poly.entity_id
_entity_poly.type
_entity_poly.pdbx_seq_one_letter_code
_entity_poly.pdbx_strand_id
1 'polypeptide(L)' 'MKRRLNLTIEEGLLKSMKLHAEKQHTSVSDLVENYFKKVVKPIKKESFMDMVEKLGPHDIDPKADLKEMYYQDKMHGH' A
#
# COMPACT_ATOMS: atom_id res chain seq x y z
N MET A 1 0.74 -14.38 19.10
CA MET A 1 0.86 -14.21 20.58
C MET A 1 1.30 -12.78 20.86
N LYS A 2 0.66 -12.07 21.81
CA LYS A 2 1.07 -10.70 22.20
C LYS A 2 2.10 -10.75 23.34
N ARG A 3 3.03 -9.81 23.37
CA ARG A 3 4.01 -9.62 24.46
C ARG A 3 3.91 -8.19 25.00
N ARG A 4 4.26 -7.98 26.28
CA ARG A 4 4.28 -6.65 26.90
C ARG A 4 5.49 -5.85 26.43
N LEU A 5 5.27 -4.56 26.15
CA LEU A 5 6.29 -3.59 25.77
C LEU A 5 6.25 -2.44 26.79
N ASN A 6 7.38 -2.15 27.42
CA ASN A 6 7.52 -1.01 28.34
C ASN A 6 8.15 0.15 27.58
N LEU A 7 7.52 1.32 27.62
CA LEU A 7 7.98 2.54 26.95
C LEU A 7 7.99 3.70 27.94
N THR A 8 9.03 4.53 27.86
CA THR A 8 9.06 5.82 28.55
C THR A 8 8.49 6.88 27.61
N ILE A 9 7.53 7.66 28.09
CA ILE A 9 6.85 8.69 27.32
C ILE A 9 6.56 9.89 28.22
N GLU A 10 6.51 11.07 27.63
CA GLU A 10 6.15 12.31 28.32
C GLU A 10 4.68 12.23 28.82
N GLU A 11 4.42 12.75 30.02
CA GLU A 11 3.14 12.54 30.71
C GLU A 11 1.98 13.26 30.01
N GLY A 12 2.19 14.50 29.55
CA GLY A 12 1.21 15.28 28.81
C GLY A 12 0.83 14.62 27.48
N LEU A 13 1.81 14.09 26.77
CA LEU A 13 1.60 13.28 25.59
C LEU A 13 0.77 12.02 25.88
N LEU A 14 1.10 11.26 26.95
CA LEU A 14 0.33 10.07 27.33
C LEU A 14 -1.14 10.39 27.63
N LYS A 15 -1.40 11.49 28.36
CA LYS A 15 -2.76 11.97 28.63
C LYS A 15 -3.51 12.29 27.33
N SER A 16 -2.87 13.02 26.42
CA SER A 16 -3.45 13.38 25.13
C SER A 16 -3.75 12.14 24.26
N MET A 17 -2.84 11.15 24.26
CA MET A 17 -3.04 9.89 23.55
C MET A 17 -4.21 9.07 24.09
N LYS A 18 -4.37 9.00 25.41
CA LYS A 18 -5.52 8.31 26.04
C LYS A 18 -6.85 8.93 25.63
N LEU A 19 -6.95 10.26 25.72
CA LEU A 19 -8.14 11.00 25.28
C LEU A 19 -8.43 10.77 23.79
N HIS A 20 -7.39 10.75 22.96
CA HIS A 20 -7.54 10.44 21.54
C HIS A 20 -8.04 9.02 21.30
N ALA A 21 -7.49 8.03 22.01
CA ALA A 21 -7.88 6.63 21.88
C ALA A 21 -9.34 6.42 22.31
N GLU A 22 -9.77 7.05 23.41
CA GLU A 22 -11.17 7.01 23.86
C GLU A 22 -12.14 7.58 22.83
N LYS A 23 -11.81 8.74 22.24
CA LYS A 23 -12.62 9.35 21.16
C LYS A 23 -12.76 8.44 19.93
N GLN A 24 -11.76 7.60 19.67
CA GLN A 24 -11.75 6.67 18.55
C GLN A 24 -12.22 5.26 18.95
N HIS A 25 -12.77 5.08 20.16
CA HIS A 25 -13.19 3.80 20.72
C HIS A 25 -12.11 2.71 20.60
N THR A 26 -10.85 3.07 20.84
CA THR A 26 -9.69 2.18 20.74
C THR A 26 -8.78 2.31 21.97
N SER A 27 -7.70 1.53 22.02
CA SER A 27 -6.71 1.60 23.09
C SER A 27 -5.39 2.21 22.60
N VAL A 28 -4.62 2.79 23.54
CA VAL A 28 -3.26 3.27 23.24
C VAL A 28 -2.38 2.14 22.71
N SER A 29 -2.53 0.92 23.25
CA SER A 29 -1.82 -0.27 22.78
C SER A 29 -2.13 -0.58 21.32
N ASP A 30 -3.40 -0.47 20.91
CA ASP A 30 -3.80 -0.71 19.52
C ASP A 30 -3.28 0.39 18.58
N LEU A 31 -3.28 1.65 19.02
CA LEU A 31 -2.69 2.75 18.26
C LEU A 31 -1.20 2.51 17.99
N VAL A 32 -0.45 2.13 19.02
CA VAL A 32 0.99 1.85 18.93
C VAL A 32 1.25 0.60 18.07
N GLU A 33 0.50 -0.47 18.29
CA GLU A 33 0.62 -1.71 17.50
C GLU A 33 0.33 -1.42 16.01
N ASN A 34 -0.71 -0.65 15.71
CA ASN A 34 -1.05 -0.28 14.34
C ASN A 34 0.00 0.62 13.68
N TYR A 35 0.57 1.56 14.45
CA TYR A 35 1.67 2.39 13.95
C TYR A 35 2.89 1.52 13.62
N PHE A 36 3.31 0.65 14.54
CA PHE A 36 4.44 -0.25 14.29
C PHE A 36 4.18 -1.17 13.10
N LYS A 37 2.97 -1.73 12.94
CA LYS A 37 2.60 -2.52 11.75
C LYS A 37 2.79 -1.74 10.45
N LYS A 38 2.45 -0.45 10.42
CA LYS A 38 2.66 0.41 9.25
C LYS A 38 4.14 0.66 8.99
N VAL A 39 4.92 0.94 10.03
CA VAL A 39 6.36 1.24 9.93
C VAL A 39 7.16 0.02 9.47
N VAL A 40 6.85 -1.17 10.00
CA VAL A 40 7.57 -2.41 9.65
C VAL A 40 7.01 -3.09 8.40
N LYS A 41 5.90 -2.58 7.83
CA LYS A 41 5.33 -3.17 6.62
C LYS A 41 6.37 -3.05 5.51
N PRO A 42 6.86 -4.18 4.95
CA PRO A 42 7.78 -4.10 3.83
C PRO A 42 7.09 -3.34 2.72
N ILE A 43 7.76 -2.33 2.18
CA ILE A 43 7.34 -1.71 0.94
C ILE A 43 7.49 -2.80 -0.11
N LYS A 44 6.43 -3.56 -0.37
CA LYS A 44 6.29 -4.29 -1.63
C LYS A 44 6.24 -3.20 -2.69
N LYS A 45 7.40 -2.75 -3.15
CA LYS A 45 7.49 -2.05 -4.42
C LYS A 45 6.98 -3.09 -5.41
N GLU A 46 5.83 -2.80 -6.03
CA GLU A 46 5.40 -3.59 -7.18
C GLU A 46 6.56 -3.56 -8.16
N SER A 47 7.10 -4.72 -8.48
CA SER A 47 8.08 -4.83 -9.52
C SER A 47 7.41 -4.47 -10.84
N PHE A 48 8.20 -4.08 -11.83
CA PHE A 48 7.70 -3.87 -13.18
C PHE A 48 6.93 -5.10 -13.69
N MET A 49 7.37 -6.31 -13.32
CA MET A 49 6.67 -7.57 -13.64
C MET A 49 5.31 -7.69 -12.95
N ASP A 50 5.21 -7.32 -11.67
CA ASP A 50 3.93 -7.31 -10.94
C ASP A 50 2.92 -6.34 -11.57
N MET A 51 3.40 -5.24 -12.16
CA MET A 51 2.57 -4.30 -12.93
C MET A 51 2.12 -4.90 -14.26
N VAL A 52 3.03 -5.55 -15.00
CA VAL A 52 2.71 -6.19 -16.30
C VAL A 52 1.70 -7.33 -16.13
N GLU A 53 1.82 -8.16 -15.10
CA GLU A 53 0.88 -9.25 -14.83
C GLU A 53 -0.53 -8.77 -14.46
N LYS A 54 -0.67 -7.53 -13.95
CA LYS A 54 -1.97 -6.92 -13.66
C LYS A 54 -2.62 -6.26 -14.87
N LEU A 55 -1.85 -5.96 -15.91
CA LEU A 55 -2.44 -5.60 -17.20
C LEU A 55 -3.10 -6.89 -17.71
N GLY A 56 -4.43 -6.95 -17.63
CA GLY A 56 -5.21 -8.13 -17.98
C GLY A 56 -4.94 -8.65 -19.39
N PRO A 57 -5.55 -9.78 -19.77
CA PRO A 57 -5.34 -10.37 -21.09
C PRO A 57 -5.61 -9.36 -22.19
N HIS A 58 -4.65 -9.19 -23.08
CA HIS A 58 -4.76 -8.36 -24.27
C HIS A 58 -5.31 -9.20 -25.42
N ASP A 59 -6.28 -8.65 -26.15
CA ASP A 59 -6.91 -9.30 -27.31
C ASP A 59 -6.10 -9.04 -28.58
N ILE A 60 -4.80 -9.37 -28.54
CA ILE A 60 -3.89 -9.21 -29.69
C ILE A 60 -3.52 -10.60 -30.20
N ASP A 61 -3.73 -10.83 -31.49
CA ASP A 61 -3.32 -12.07 -32.14
C ASP A 61 -1.79 -12.28 -32.00
N PRO A 62 -1.33 -13.42 -31.46
CA PRO A 62 0.10 -13.74 -31.34
C PRO A 62 0.89 -13.68 -32.66
N LYS A 63 0.21 -13.72 -33.81
CA LYS A 63 0.82 -13.62 -35.14
C LYS A 63 0.78 -12.21 -35.74
N ALA A 64 0.17 -11.25 -35.06
CA ALA A 64 0.06 -9.89 -35.57
C ALA A 64 1.41 -9.16 -35.55
N ASP A 65 1.66 -8.37 -36.59
CA ASP A 65 2.81 -7.45 -36.60
C ASP A 65 2.50 -6.24 -35.72
N LEU A 66 3.01 -6.28 -34.48
CA LEU A 66 2.84 -5.23 -33.49
C LEU A 66 3.40 -3.88 -33.95
N LYS A 67 4.41 -3.88 -34.83
CA LYS A 67 5.00 -2.65 -35.37
C LYS A 67 4.03 -2.01 -36.34
N GLU A 68 3.47 -2.78 -37.26
CA GLU A 68 2.46 -2.28 -38.19
C GLU A 68 1.23 -1.75 -37.44
N MET A 69 0.71 -2.51 -36.47
CA MET A 69 -0.43 -2.08 -35.64
C MET A 69 -0.17 -0.75 -34.91
N TYR A 70 1.02 -0.57 -34.32
CA TYR A 70 1.39 0.67 -33.64
C TYR A 70 1.37 1.89 -34.58
N TYR A 71 1.90 1.73 -35.80
CA TYR A 71 1.92 2.83 -36.77
C TYR A 71 0.55 3.11 -37.37
N GLN A 72 -0.30 2.10 -37.57
CA GLN A 72 -1.68 2.28 -38.01
C GLN A 72 -2.52 3.02 -36.95
N ASP A 73 -2.39 2.66 -35.67
CA ASP A 73 -3.09 3.32 -34.56
C ASP A 73 -2.63 4.78 -34.38
N LYS A 74 -1.32 5.03 -34.51
CA LYS A 74 -0.75 6.39 -34.54
C LYS A 74 -1.25 7.26 -35.70
N MET A 75 -1.59 6.65 -36.84
CA MET A 75 -2.12 7.35 -38.02
C MET A 75 -3.62 7.58 -37.94
N HIS A 76 -4.37 6.73 -37.24
CA HIS A 76 -5.81 6.82 -37.03
C HIS A 76 -6.20 7.50 -35.70
N GLY A 77 -5.38 8.48 -35.28
CA GLY A 77 -5.38 9.04 -33.93
C GLY A 77 -6.73 9.28 -33.25
N HIS A 78 -6.72 9.10 -31.93
CA HIS A 78 -7.65 9.74 -31.00
C HIS A 78 -7.62 11.27 -31.10
#